data_AF-A0A640XIY8-F1
#
_entry.id   AF-A0A640XIY8-F1
#
_cell.length_a   1.000
_cell.length_b   1.000
_cell.length_c   1.000
_cell.angle_alpha   90.00
_cell.angle_beta   90.00
_cell.angle_gamma   90.00
#
_symmetry.space_group_name_H-M   'P 1'
#
loop_
_entity.id
_entity.type
_entity.pdbx_description
1 polymer ?
#
loop_
_entity_poly.entity_id
_entity_poly.type
_entity_poly.pdbx_seq_one_letter_code
_entity_poly.pdbx_strand_id
1 'polypeptide(L)'
;MTITITGVTQDEPVDGLGDGDTSPDAVIQGDKVLLRAERSGNGNGRVYRITFTADDGAGGSCTGTVNVCVPHSSQSECIDDGQNYNSLQ
;
A
#
# COMPACT_ATOMS: atom_id res chain seq x y z
N MET A 1 -10.63 -2.06 -21.70
CA MET A 1 -10.43 -1.70 -20.29
C MET A 1 -9.05 -2.12 -19.82
N THR A 2 -8.29 -1.20 -19.25
CA THR A 2 -6.99 -1.47 -18.60
C THR A 2 -6.95 -0.82 -17.23
N ILE A 3 -6.25 -1.47 -16.29
CA ILE A 3 -5.94 -0.92 -14.97
C ILE A 3 -4.42 -0.79 -14.89
N THR A 4 -3.95 0.42 -14.62
CA THR A 4 -2.53 0.71 -14.44
C THR A 4 -2.33 1.20 -13.02
N ILE A 5 -1.55 0.46 -12.23
CA ILE A 5 -1.15 0.91 -10.88
C ILE A 5 -0.12 2.02 -11.06
N THR A 6 -0.39 3.19 -10.49
CA THR A 6 0.42 4.39 -10.66
C THR A 6 1.20 4.77 -9.40
N GLY A 7 0.86 4.21 -8.25
CA GLY A 7 1.62 4.42 -7.02
C GLY A 7 1.15 3.54 -5.86
N VAL A 8 2.05 3.27 -4.93
CA VAL A 8 1.75 2.59 -3.67
C VAL A 8 2.43 3.36 -2.55
N THR A 9 1.65 3.83 -1.59
CA THR A 9 2.14 4.48 -0.38
C THR A 9 1.71 3.71 0.86
N GLN A 10 2.35 4.01 1.98
CA GLN A 10 1.97 3.51 3.30
C GLN A 10 2.09 4.61 4.35
N ASP A 11 1.42 4.40 5.48
CA ASP A 11 1.34 5.33 6.61
C ASP A 11 2.39 5.12 7.71
N GLU A 12 2.91 3.91 7.83
CA GLU A 12 4.03 3.59 8.72
C GLU A 12 5.37 3.64 7.98
N PRO A 13 6.49 4.01 8.64
CA PRO A 13 7.83 3.96 8.03
C PRO A 13 8.13 2.61 7.37
N VAL A 14 8.83 2.67 6.23
CA VAL A 14 9.36 1.48 5.52
C VAL A 14 10.41 0.77 6.39
N ASP A 15 11.29 1.56 7.03
CA ASP A 15 12.26 1.06 8.01
C ASP A 15 11.82 1.48 9.43
N GLY A 16 11.53 0.51 10.28
CA GLY A 16 11.10 0.71 11.66
C GLY A 16 12.00 -0.04 12.66
N LEU A 17 11.91 0.29 13.95
CA LEU A 17 12.69 -0.34 15.04
C LEU A 17 12.29 -1.80 15.37
N GLY A 18 11.54 -2.48 14.48
CA GLY A 18 11.10 -3.86 14.63
C GLY A 18 11.79 -4.79 13.63
N ASP A 19 11.77 -6.10 13.92
CA ASP A 19 12.44 -7.12 13.09
C ASP A 19 11.86 -7.16 11.67
N GLY A 20 12.46 -6.42 10.74
CA GLY A 20 11.96 -6.36 9.36
C GLY A 20 12.44 -5.18 8.53
N ASP A 21 13.70 -4.75 8.66
CA ASP A 21 14.33 -3.73 7.77
C ASP A 21 14.40 -4.26 6.32
N THR A 22 13.27 -4.30 5.62
CA THR A 22 13.23 -4.81 4.25
C THR A 22 12.43 -3.92 3.33
N SER A 23 13.15 -3.18 2.50
CA SER A 23 12.60 -2.48 1.34
C SER A 23 12.79 -3.29 0.05
N PRO A 24 11.94 -3.06 -0.97
CA PRO A 24 10.70 -2.28 -0.92
C PRO A 24 9.54 -3.06 -0.27
N ASP A 25 8.57 -2.33 0.27
CA ASP A 25 7.36 -2.90 0.88
C ASP A 25 6.25 -3.26 -0.12
N ALA A 26 6.38 -2.77 -1.36
CA ALA A 26 5.47 -3.06 -2.45
C ALA A 26 6.21 -3.33 -3.77
N VAL A 27 5.68 -4.27 -4.56
CA VAL A 27 6.17 -4.56 -5.92
C VAL A 27 5.00 -4.62 -6.89
N ILE A 28 5.03 -3.82 -7.94
CA ILE A 28 4.03 -3.85 -9.03
C ILE A 28 4.40 -4.95 -10.03
N GLN A 29 3.45 -5.81 -10.35
CA GLN A 29 3.57 -6.90 -11.32
C GLN A 29 2.41 -6.83 -12.32
N GLY A 30 2.55 -5.96 -13.34
CA GLY A 30 1.48 -5.69 -14.30
C GLY A 30 0.31 -4.97 -13.63
N ASP A 31 -0.85 -5.61 -13.60
CA ASP A 31 -2.08 -5.13 -12.94
C ASP A 31 -2.21 -5.57 -11.48
N LYS A 32 -1.17 -6.21 -10.93
CA LYS A 32 -1.12 -6.67 -9.54
C LYS A 32 -0.10 -5.90 -8.72
N VAL A 33 -0.32 -5.86 -7.42
CA VAL A 33 0.66 -5.41 -6.43
C VAL A 33 0.88 -6.50 -5.39
N LEU A 34 2.14 -6.76 -5.07
CA LEU A 34 2.54 -7.55 -3.91
C LEU A 34 2.85 -6.58 -2.78
N LEU A 35 2.27 -6.80 -1.60
CA LEU A 35 2.48 -5.96 -0.41
C LEU A 35 3.10 -6.81 0.69
N ARG A 36 3.98 -6.21 1.50
CA ARG A 36 4.50 -6.87 2.69
C ARG A 36 3.48 -6.91 3.81
N ALA A 37 3.42 -8.06 4.47
CA ALA A 37 2.59 -8.32 5.64
C ALA A 37 3.36 -8.10 6.97
N GLU A 38 4.48 -7.37 6.93
CA GLU A 38 5.26 -7.05 8.12
C GLU A 38 4.50 -6.12 9.08
N ARG A 39 4.93 -6.12 10.34
CA ARG A 39 4.25 -5.43 11.42
C ARG A 39 5.27 -4.65 12.21
N SER A 40 5.06 -3.34 12.33
CA SER A 40 5.76 -2.57 13.36
C SER A 40 5.21 -2.95 14.72
N GLY A 41 6.06 -3.45 15.63
CA GLY A 41 5.64 -3.78 16.99
C GLY A 41 5.16 -2.57 17.82
N ASN A 42 5.40 -1.36 17.33
CA ASN A 42 4.96 -0.11 17.95
C ASN A 42 3.85 0.59 17.14
N GLY A 43 3.42 -0.01 16.03
CA GLY A 43 2.41 0.55 15.13
C GLY A 43 0.98 0.19 15.52
N ASN A 44 0.01 0.79 14.84
CA ASN A 44 -1.42 0.49 14.99
C ASN A 44 -1.95 -0.38 13.82
N GLY A 45 -1.09 -0.74 12.88
CA GLY A 45 -1.41 -1.59 11.74
C GLY A 45 -1.26 -0.81 10.45
N ARG A 46 -0.40 -1.29 9.56
CA ARG A 46 -0.01 -0.59 8.35
C ARG A 46 -1.17 -0.50 7.35
N VAL A 47 -1.41 0.70 6.83
CA VAL A 47 -2.34 0.96 5.74
C VAL A 47 -1.58 1.31 4.48
N TYR A 48 -1.67 0.44 3.49
CA TYR A 48 -1.23 0.75 2.12
C TYR A 48 -2.33 1.47 1.36
N ARG A 49 -1.99 2.53 0.63
CA ARG A 49 -2.86 3.15 -0.38
C ARG A 49 -2.30 2.90 -1.78
N ILE A 50 -3.07 2.16 -2.57
CA ILE A 50 -2.76 1.85 -3.96
C ILE A 50 -3.51 2.83 -4.85
N THR A 51 -2.79 3.61 -5.65
CA THR A 51 -3.37 4.50 -6.66
C THR A 51 -3.32 3.83 -8.02
N PHE A 52 -4.41 3.90 -8.78
CA PHE A 52 -4.48 3.34 -10.12
C PHE A 52 -5.25 4.26 -11.08
N THR A 53 -4.99 4.09 -12.37
CA THR A 53 -5.79 4.66 -13.46
C THR A 53 -6.56 3.54 -14.14
N ALA A 54 -7.87 3.73 -14.30
CA ALA A 54 -8.71 2.90 -15.14
C ALA A 54 -8.98 3.60 -16.47
N ASP A 55 -8.84 2.87 -17.57
CA ASP A 55 -9.18 3.31 -18.93
C ASP A 55 -10.21 2.33 -19.48
N ASP A 56 -11.32 2.83 -20.04
CA ASP A 56 -12.40 1.97 -20.56
C ASP A 56 -12.12 1.40 -21.97
N GLY A 57 -11.15 1.96 -22.70
CA GLY A 57 -10.83 1.64 -24.10
C GLY A 57 -11.72 2.37 -25.12
N ALA A 58 -12.57 3.30 -24.66
CA ALA A 58 -13.50 4.10 -25.46
C ALA A 58 -13.26 5.62 -25.28
N GLY A 59 -12.13 6.00 -24.66
CA GLY A 59 -11.73 7.39 -24.43
C GLY A 59 -12.09 7.91 -23.04
N GLY A 60 -12.72 7.11 -22.18
CA GLY A 60 -12.96 7.41 -20.78
C GLY A 60 -11.81 6.93 -19.89
N SER A 61 -11.36 7.79 -18.97
CA SER A 61 -10.39 7.41 -17.94
C SER A 61 -10.67 8.08 -16.61
N CYS A 62 -10.36 7.38 -15.51
CA CYS A 62 -10.44 7.90 -14.16
C CYS A 62 -9.28 7.41 -13.28
N THR A 63 -9.01 8.15 -12.20
CA THR A 63 -8.06 7.73 -11.16
C THR A 63 -8.83 7.28 -9.94
N GLY A 64 -8.38 6.20 -9.31
CA GLY A 64 -8.96 5.66 -8.09
C GLY A 64 -7.89 5.22 -7.09
N THR A 65 -8.33 4.99 -5.86
CA THR A 65 -7.48 4.48 -4.78
C THR A 65 -8.14 3.32 -4.06
N VAL A 66 -7.34 2.34 -3.63
CA VAL A 66 -7.75 1.25 -2.74
C VAL A 66 -6.83 1.22 -1.53
N ASN A 67 -7.42 1.07 -0.34
CA ASN A 67 -6.66 0.91 0.89
C ASN A 67 -6.58 -0.58 1.28
N VAL A 68 -5.41 -1.03 1.70
CA VAL A 68 -5.16 -2.38 2.21
C VAL A 68 -4.58 -2.27 3.62
N CYS A 69 -5.23 -2.91 4.58
CA CYS A 69 -4.84 -2.91 5.99
C CYS A 69 -4.10 -4.20 6.35
N VAL A 70 -2.93 -4.06 6.98
CA VAL A 70 -2.18 -5.13 7.66
C VAL A 70 -2.31 -4.90 9.17
N PRO A 71 -3.29 -5.52 9.83
CA PRO A 71 -3.56 -5.23 11.24
C PRO A 71 -2.43 -5.75 12.12
N HIS A 72 -2.10 -4.99 13.17
CA HIS A 72 -1.06 -5.35 14.14
C HIS A 72 -1.38 -6.67 14.88
N SER A 73 -2.66 -6.88 15.22
CA SER A 73 -3.18 -8.08 15.84
C SER A 73 -4.52 -8.49 15.20
N SER A 74 -4.99 -9.72 15.44
CA SER A 74 -6.23 -10.22 14.84
C SER A 74 -7.50 -9.49 15.32
N GLN A 75 -7.40 -8.59 16.30
CA GLN A 75 -8.53 -7.84 16.86
C GLN A 75 -8.37 -6.32 16.72
N SER A 76 -7.28 -5.84 16.11
CA SER A 76 -7.04 -4.40 15.92
C SER A 76 -7.45 -3.96 14.52
N GLU A 77 -8.13 -2.82 14.44
CA GLU A 77 -8.31 -2.08 13.18
C GLU A 77 -7.03 -1.33 12.84
N CYS A 78 -6.72 -1.19 11.54
CA CYS A 78 -5.66 -0.28 11.11
C CYS A 78 -6.17 1.17 11.16
N ILE A 79 -5.29 2.09 11.53
CA ILE A 79 -5.59 3.53 11.56
C ILE A 79 -4.69 4.17 10.51
N ASP A 80 -5.28 4.78 9.48
CA ASP A 80 -4.53 5.53 8.47
C ASP A 80 -4.02 6.84 9.06
N ASP A 81 -2.76 6.84 9.52
CA ASP A 81 -2.07 8.01 10.11
C ASP A 81 -1.49 8.97 9.07
N GLY A 82 -1.77 8.71 7.78
CA GLY A 82 -1.33 9.53 6.68
C GLY A 82 -0.26 8.85 5.82
N GLN A 83 -0.54 8.81 4.54
CA GLN A 83 0.18 8.07 3.50
C GLN A 83 1.50 8.74 3.08
N ASN A 84 2.48 8.73 3.99
CA ASN A 84 3.68 9.55 3.94
C ASN A 84 4.89 8.85 3.29
N TYR A 85 4.86 7.52 3.16
CA TYR A 85 6.02 6.74 2.70
C TYR A 85 5.72 6.08 1.35
N ASN A 86 6.69 6.13 0.43
CA ASN A 86 6.60 5.44 -0.86
C ASN A 86 6.99 3.97 -0.67
N SER A 87 6.05 3.06 -0.84
CA SER A 87 6.29 1.62 -0.63
C SER A 87 7.06 0.97 -1.80
N LEU A 88 7.28 1.67 -2.91
CA LEU A 88 7.99 1.15 -4.09
C LEU A 88 9.52 1.39 -4.03
N GLN A 89 10.02 2.00 -2.95
CA GLN A 89 11.44 2.36 -2.77
C GLN A 89 12.06 1.62 -1.60
#